data_AF-A0A1V3WJ54-F1
#
_entry.id   AF-A0A1V3WJ54-F1
#
_cell.length_a   1.000
_cell.length_b   1.000
_cell.length_c   1.000
_cell.angle_alpha   90.00
_cell.angle_beta   90.00
_cell.angle_gamma   90.00
#
_symmetry.space_group_name_H-M   'P 1'
#
loop_
_entity.id
_entity.type
_entity.pdbx_description
1 polymer ?
#
loop_
_entity_poly.entity_id
_entity_poly.type
_entity_poly.pdbx_seq_one_letter_code
_entity_poly.pdbx_strand_id
1 'polypeptide(L)'
;MAVNPAGRPLSLIAESDRNDPRVITARDCGGYGLTAQWSDDIHHAIHTAVSGERQGYYADFGSLATLAHTLRHGYFHAATYSSFRRRRHGRPLDTATVPATRLLAYTCTHDQVGNRALGDRPSQYLTGGQLAIKAALALGSPYTAMLFMGEEWGRRHPSSSSARIPNRSWPGPPRRDASPNSPSTAGMPARSPTPKTRRRFSAPS
;
A
#
# COMPACT_ATOMS: atom_id res chain seq x y z
N MET A 1 -4.31 24.03 -16.76
CA MET A 1 -4.62 22.59 -16.99
C MET A 1 -3.62 22.07 -18.02
N ALA A 2 -3.05 20.87 -17.83
CA ALA A 2 -2.16 20.30 -18.84
C ALA A 2 -2.98 19.94 -20.08
N VAL A 3 -2.42 20.17 -21.28
CA VAL A 3 -3.06 19.82 -22.55
C VAL A 3 -2.07 19.03 -23.40
N ASN A 4 -2.57 18.08 -24.18
CA ASN A 4 -1.74 17.36 -25.15
C ASN A 4 -1.56 18.20 -26.44
N PRO A 5 -0.70 17.78 -27.40
CA PRO A 5 -0.49 18.52 -28.65
C PRO A 5 -1.76 18.70 -29.52
N ALA A 6 -2.81 17.91 -29.29
CA ALA A 6 -4.10 18.03 -29.95
C ALA A 6 -5.12 18.91 -29.17
N GLY A 7 -4.66 19.64 -28.15
CA GLY A 7 -5.48 20.54 -27.32
C GLY A 7 -6.39 19.83 -26.32
N ARG A 8 -6.26 18.51 -26.13
CA ARG A 8 -7.11 17.76 -25.19
C ARG A 8 -6.61 17.95 -23.76
N PRO A 9 -7.51 18.25 -22.79
CA PRO A 9 -7.13 18.34 -21.40
C PRO A 9 -6.60 17.01 -20.88
N LEU A 10 -5.48 17.06 -20.16
CA LEU A 10 -4.86 15.93 -19.51
C LEU A 10 -5.09 16.02 -18.01
N SER A 11 -5.50 14.89 -17.42
CA SER A 11 -5.65 14.73 -15.97
C SER A 11 -4.57 13.82 -15.44
N LEU A 12 -3.91 14.23 -14.35
CA LEU A 12 -2.91 13.43 -13.67
C LEU A 12 -3.41 13.13 -12.26
N ILE A 13 -3.48 11.84 -11.93
CA ILE A 13 -3.93 11.34 -10.63
C ILE A 13 -2.72 10.70 -9.95
N ALA A 14 -2.43 11.10 -8.71
CA ALA A 14 -1.35 10.50 -7.93
C ALA A 14 -1.86 9.37 -7.04
N GLU A 15 -1.07 8.31 -6.95
CA GLU A 15 -1.09 7.43 -5.79
C GLU A 15 -0.11 8.01 -4.76
N SER A 16 -0.59 8.37 -3.57
CA SER A 16 0.26 8.98 -2.55
C SER A 16 -0.11 8.57 -1.14
N ASP A 17 0.82 7.85 -0.51
CA ASP A 17 0.72 7.40 0.88
C ASP A 17 1.21 8.45 1.90
N ARG A 18 1.11 9.74 1.56
CA ARG A 18 1.64 10.84 2.40
C ARG A 18 0.59 11.60 3.19
N ASN A 19 -0.68 11.53 2.78
CA ASN A 19 -1.75 12.42 3.25
C ASN A 19 -1.31 13.90 3.25
N ASP A 20 -0.60 14.33 2.20
CA ASP A 20 -0.13 15.71 2.06
C ASP A 20 -0.94 16.39 0.93
N PRO A 21 -1.83 17.34 1.25
CA PRO A 21 -2.69 17.98 0.26
C PRO A 21 -1.89 18.76 -0.80
N ARG A 22 -0.61 19.07 -0.55
CA ARG A 22 0.27 19.73 -1.51
C ARG A 22 0.26 19.07 -2.89
N VAL A 23 0.01 17.76 -2.97
CA VAL A 23 -0.11 17.03 -4.24
C VAL A 23 -1.25 17.58 -5.11
N ILE A 24 -2.41 17.84 -4.50
CA ILE A 24 -3.65 18.23 -5.18
C ILE A 24 -3.98 19.72 -5.06
N THR A 25 -3.36 20.44 -4.13
CA THR A 25 -3.45 21.90 -4.00
C THR A 25 -2.97 22.56 -5.30
N ALA A 26 -3.65 23.64 -5.68
CA ALA A 26 -3.32 24.40 -6.88
C ALA A 26 -1.90 25.02 -6.80
N ARG A 27 -1.27 25.26 -7.96
CA ARG A 27 0.14 25.68 -8.04
C ARG A 27 0.37 27.09 -7.53
N ASP A 28 -0.57 27.98 -7.81
CA ASP A 28 -0.66 29.35 -7.27
C ASP A 28 -0.83 29.36 -5.75
N CYS A 29 -1.39 28.30 -5.16
CA CYS A 29 -1.46 28.08 -3.72
C CYS A 29 -0.31 27.22 -3.17
N GLY A 30 0.80 27.05 -3.90
CA GLY A 30 2.01 26.34 -3.44
C GLY A 30 1.99 24.81 -3.54
N GLY A 31 0.97 24.24 -4.19
CA GLY A 31 0.87 22.81 -4.48
C GLY A 31 1.46 22.39 -5.84
N TYR A 32 1.33 21.10 -6.17
CA TYR A 32 1.74 20.56 -7.47
C TYR A 32 0.63 20.66 -8.53
N GLY A 33 -0.62 20.83 -8.11
CA GLY A 33 -1.78 21.02 -8.96
C GLY A 33 -2.21 19.78 -9.73
N LEU A 34 -1.97 18.58 -9.20
CA LEU A 34 -2.51 17.35 -9.78
C LEU A 34 -4.04 17.36 -9.71
N THR A 35 -4.69 16.66 -10.65
CA THR A 35 -6.15 16.63 -10.75
C THR A 35 -6.77 16.00 -9.51
N ALA A 36 -6.21 14.87 -9.06
CA ALA A 36 -6.68 14.17 -7.88
C ALA A 36 -5.57 13.28 -7.29
N GLN A 37 -5.84 12.69 -6.14
CA GLN A 37 -5.02 11.63 -5.57
C GLN A 37 -5.86 10.51 -4.95
N TRP A 38 -5.24 9.35 -4.81
CA TRP A 38 -5.77 8.25 -4.03
C TRP A 38 -5.83 8.64 -2.54
N SER A 39 -6.86 8.15 -1.84
CA SER A 39 -7.00 8.28 -0.40
C SER A 39 -7.24 6.92 0.22
N ASP A 40 -6.16 6.29 0.66
CA ASP A 40 -6.23 5.01 1.36
C ASP A 40 -6.95 5.14 2.71
N ASP A 41 -6.91 6.31 3.36
CA ASP A 41 -7.67 6.55 4.60
C ASP A 41 -9.18 6.35 4.40
N ILE A 42 -9.74 6.82 3.27
CA ILE A 42 -11.17 6.61 2.95
C ILE A 42 -11.44 5.11 2.80
N HIS A 43 -10.58 4.42 2.05
CA HIS A 43 -10.68 2.99 1.86
C HIS A 43 -10.60 2.23 3.20
N HIS A 44 -9.59 2.51 4.02
CA HIS A 44 -9.38 1.87 5.33
C HIS A 44 -10.56 2.13 6.27
N ALA A 45 -11.05 3.37 6.33
CA ALA A 45 -12.18 3.70 7.18
C ALA A 45 -13.46 2.95 6.77
N ILE A 46 -13.77 2.89 5.48
CA ILE A 46 -14.92 2.12 4.97
C ILE A 46 -14.72 0.63 5.21
N HIS A 47 -13.54 0.11 4.86
CA HIS A 47 -13.22 -1.31 4.96
C HIS A 47 -13.39 -1.79 6.40
N THR A 48 -12.70 -1.15 7.35
CA THR A 48 -12.67 -1.58 8.75
C THR A 48 -14.00 -1.41 9.47
N ALA A 49 -14.81 -0.41 9.10
CA ALA A 49 -16.16 -0.24 9.62
C ALA A 49 -17.10 -1.39 9.17
N VAL A 50 -16.91 -1.93 7.96
CA VAL A 50 -17.78 -2.97 7.40
C VAL A 50 -17.29 -4.39 7.70
N SER A 51 -15.99 -4.64 7.58
CA SER A 51 -15.39 -5.98 7.76
C SER A 51 -15.05 -6.31 9.21
N GLY A 52 -14.81 -5.29 10.04
CA GLY A 52 -14.27 -5.49 11.38
C GLY A 52 -12.77 -5.77 11.45
N GLU A 53 -12.06 -5.82 10.30
CA GLU A 53 -10.60 -6.05 10.27
C GLU A 53 -9.81 -4.94 10.98
N ARG A 54 -8.72 -5.30 11.66
CA ARG A 54 -7.90 -4.38 12.51
C ARG A 54 -6.39 -4.60 12.39
N GLN A 55 -5.95 -5.49 11.51
CA GLN A 55 -4.55 -5.88 11.38
C GLN A 55 -3.72 -4.85 10.58
N GLY A 56 -2.44 -4.70 10.93
CA GLY A 56 -1.52 -3.84 10.19
C GLY A 56 -1.95 -2.37 10.20
N TYR A 57 -2.01 -1.75 9.02
CA TYR A 57 -2.43 -0.36 8.86
C TYR A 57 -3.93 -0.14 9.21
N TYR A 58 -4.74 -1.19 9.32
CA TYR A 58 -6.14 -1.08 9.76
C TYR A 58 -6.29 -0.80 11.26
N ALA A 59 -5.24 -0.97 12.07
CA ALA A 59 -5.33 -0.85 13.53
C ALA A 59 -5.73 0.56 14.02
N ASP A 60 -5.37 1.59 13.25
CA ASP A 60 -5.74 2.99 13.53
C ASP A 60 -7.20 3.30 13.12
N PHE A 61 -7.87 2.39 12.43
CA PHE A 61 -9.23 2.56 11.89
C PHE A 61 -10.24 1.62 12.55
N GLY A 62 -11.52 1.82 12.25
CA GLY A 62 -12.57 0.83 12.51
C GLY A 62 -13.72 1.26 13.43
N SER A 63 -13.63 2.43 14.07
CA SER A 63 -14.80 3.00 14.75
C SER A 63 -15.71 3.74 13.74
N LEU A 64 -17.02 3.80 14.01
CA LEU A 64 -17.93 4.64 13.23
C LEU A 64 -17.58 6.13 13.33
N ALA A 65 -16.99 6.56 14.45
CA ALA A 65 -16.46 7.91 14.61
C ALA A 65 -15.29 8.18 13.65
N THR A 66 -14.38 7.21 13.48
CA THR A 66 -13.30 7.26 12.49
C THR A 66 -13.88 7.35 11.08
N LEU A 67 -14.85 6.49 10.71
CA LEU A 67 -15.52 6.56 9.41
C LEU A 67 -16.16 7.94 9.16
N ALA A 68 -16.95 8.42 10.11
CA ALA A 68 -17.64 9.69 9.99
C ALA A 68 -16.68 10.89 9.97
N HIS A 69 -15.52 10.78 10.64
CA HIS A 69 -14.47 11.78 10.57
C HIS A 69 -13.82 11.79 9.19
N THR A 70 -13.36 10.64 8.71
CA THR A 70 -12.67 10.52 7.42
C THR A 70 -13.56 10.96 6.26
N LEU A 71 -14.84 10.56 6.25
CA LEU A 71 -15.76 10.96 5.18
C LEU A 71 -16.06 12.48 5.16
N ARG A 72 -15.88 13.19 6.28
CA ARG A 72 -16.05 14.66 6.33
C ARG A 72 -14.77 15.42 5.99
N HIS A 73 -13.60 14.88 6.31
CA HIS A 73 -12.33 15.61 6.23
C HIS A 73 -11.36 15.08 5.16
N GLY A 74 -11.70 13.98 4.47
CA GLY A 74 -10.88 13.35 3.44
C GLY A 74 -9.71 12.50 3.98
N TYR A 75 -8.98 13.00 4.97
CA TYR A 75 -7.91 12.28 5.66
C TYR A 75 -8.26 12.01 7.11
N PHE A 76 -7.94 10.81 7.59
CA PHE A 76 -7.97 10.47 9.02
C PHE A 76 -6.66 10.89 9.68
N HIS A 77 -5.54 10.55 9.06
CA HIS A 77 -4.23 10.99 9.51
C HIS A 77 -3.90 12.36 8.93
N ALA A 78 -4.29 13.40 9.66
CA ALA A 78 -4.12 14.81 9.31
C ALA A 78 -3.19 15.51 10.33
N ALA A 79 -1.91 15.17 10.29
CA ALA A 79 -0.91 15.50 11.32
C ALA A 79 -1.14 14.82 12.68
N THR A 80 -1.90 13.73 12.70
CA THR A 80 -2.16 12.91 13.90
C THR A 80 -1.17 11.74 13.99
N TYR A 81 -1.09 11.10 15.17
CA TYR A 81 -0.24 9.93 15.36
C TYR A 81 -0.83 8.70 14.67
N SER A 82 0.00 7.96 13.93
CA SER A 82 -0.33 6.62 13.42
C SER A 82 0.41 5.57 14.23
N SER A 83 -0.33 4.62 14.81
CA SER A 83 0.26 3.49 15.53
C SER A 83 1.03 2.56 14.59
N PHE A 84 0.53 2.37 13.36
CA PHE A 84 1.19 1.55 12.34
C PHE A 84 2.56 2.14 11.94
N ARG A 85 2.62 3.46 11.70
CA ARG A 85 3.86 4.14 11.28
C ARG A 85 4.75 4.58 12.43
N ARG A 86 4.25 4.54 13.67
CA ARG A 86 4.93 4.98 14.89
C ARG A 86 5.45 6.43 14.82
N ARG A 87 4.69 7.31 14.16
CA ARG A 87 5.00 8.74 14.01
C ARG A 87 3.75 9.56 13.69
N ARG A 88 3.85 10.89 13.76
CA ARG A 88 2.85 11.79 13.17
C ARG A 88 2.84 11.65 11.65
N HIS A 89 1.65 11.59 11.07
CA HIS A 89 1.43 11.35 9.65
C HIS A 89 0.41 12.32 9.05
N GLY A 90 0.62 12.66 7.78
CA GLY A 90 -0.22 13.55 7.00
C GLY A 90 -0.24 15.01 7.43
N ARG A 91 -1.11 15.77 6.77
CA ARG A 91 -1.41 17.17 7.04
C ARG A 91 -2.91 17.41 6.86
N PRO A 92 -3.50 18.39 7.58
CA PRO A 92 -4.90 18.75 7.39
C PRO A 92 -5.18 19.16 5.94
N LEU A 93 -6.28 18.63 5.41
CA LEU A 93 -6.86 19.07 4.14
C LEU A 93 -7.79 20.25 4.42
N ASP A 94 -7.58 21.36 3.73
CA ASP A 94 -8.53 22.48 3.76
C ASP A 94 -9.71 22.17 2.82
N THR A 95 -10.79 21.66 3.41
CA THR A 95 -12.01 21.28 2.69
C THR A 95 -12.82 22.48 2.18
N ALA A 96 -12.50 23.71 2.60
CA ALA A 96 -13.17 24.90 2.09
C ALA A 96 -12.59 25.33 0.73
N THR A 97 -11.31 25.05 0.48
CA THR A 97 -10.61 25.47 -0.75
C THR A 97 -10.32 24.32 -1.70
N VAL A 98 -10.16 23.10 -1.18
CA VAL A 98 -9.90 21.91 -1.99
C VAL A 98 -11.19 21.12 -2.23
N PRO A 99 -11.67 21.00 -3.48
CA PRO A 99 -12.87 20.21 -3.78
C PRO A 99 -12.67 18.74 -3.40
N ALA A 100 -13.70 18.12 -2.80
CA ALA A 100 -13.69 16.71 -2.42
C ALA A 100 -13.39 15.78 -3.61
N THR A 101 -13.80 16.15 -4.82
CA THR A 101 -13.50 15.41 -6.06
C THR A 101 -12.01 15.25 -6.36
N ARG A 102 -11.12 15.98 -5.65
CA ARG A 102 -9.66 15.78 -5.74
C ARG A 102 -9.15 14.58 -4.94
N LEU A 103 -10.00 13.89 -4.18
CA LEU A 103 -9.67 12.61 -3.56
C LEU A 103 -10.44 11.49 -4.26
N LEU A 104 -9.78 10.35 -4.43
CA LEU A 104 -10.41 9.14 -4.92
C LEU A 104 -10.91 8.27 -3.76
N ALA A 105 -12.14 7.78 -3.89
CA ALA A 105 -12.73 6.80 -2.99
C ALA A 105 -12.94 5.46 -3.73
N TYR A 106 -12.55 4.36 -3.10
CA TYR A 106 -12.61 3.02 -3.68
C TYR A 106 -12.79 1.96 -2.58
N THR A 107 -13.44 0.84 -2.92
CA THR A 107 -13.67 -0.24 -1.94
C THR A 107 -12.65 -1.37 -2.03
N CYS A 108 -11.96 -1.48 -3.17
CA CYS A 108 -10.80 -2.33 -3.39
C CYS A 108 -9.96 -1.82 -4.58
N THR A 109 -8.71 -2.25 -4.65
CA THR A 109 -7.76 -1.97 -5.75
C THR A 109 -6.87 -3.19 -5.95
N HIS A 110 -5.95 -3.12 -6.90
CA HIS A 110 -4.94 -4.15 -7.10
C HIS A 110 -4.07 -4.36 -5.84
N ASP A 111 -3.73 -3.30 -5.09
CA ASP A 111 -2.99 -3.41 -3.83
C ASP A 111 -3.85 -3.98 -2.70
N GLN A 112 -5.07 -3.46 -2.54
CA GLN A 112 -5.93 -3.85 -1.42
C GLN A 112 -6.40 -5.32 -1.50
N VAL A 113 -6.35 -5.89 -2.71
CA VAL A 113 -6.56 -7.33 -2.93
C VAL A 113 -5.21 -8.06 -2.98
N GLY A 114 -4.28 -7.61 -3.82
CA GLY A 114 -3.05 -8.32 -4.16
C GLY A 114 -1.99 -8.38 -3.06
N ASN A 115 -2.01 -7.46 -2.10
CA ASN A 115 -1.11 -7.47 -0.94
C ASN A 115 -1.62 -8.37 0.20
N ARG A 116 -2.83 -8.91 0.09
CA ARG A 116 -3.33 -9.93 1.02
C ARG A 116 -2.72 -11.27 0.66
N ALA A 117 -2.38 -12.08 1.67
CA ALA A 117 -1.68 -13.35 1.49
C ALA A 117 -2.38 -14.31 0.49
N LEU A 118 -3.71 -14.28 0.45
CA LEU A 118 -4.51 -15.12 -0.45
C LEU A 118 -5.01 -14.38 -1.70
N GLY A 119 -4.71 -13.09 -1.84
CA GLY A 119 -5.26 -12.27 -2.92
C GLY A 119 -6.79 -12.19 -2.87
N ASP A 120 -7.39 -12.33 -1.69
CA ASP A 120 -8.83 -12.47 -1.49
C ASP A 120 -9.55 -11.14 -1.72
N ARG A 121 -10.58 -11.19 -2.58
CA ARG A 121 -11.48 -10.06 -2.82
C ARG A 121 -12.47 -9.91 -1.66
N PRO A 122 -12.97 -8.68 -1.38
CA PRO A 122 -14.03 -8.48 -0.40
C PRO A 122 -15.24 -9.40 -0.59
N SER A 123 -15.58 -9.73 -1.84
CA SER A 123 -16.69 -10.65 -2.19
C SER A 123 -16.50 -12.10 -1.74
N GLN A 124 -15.29 -12.50 -1.32
CA GLN A 124 -15.02 -13.84 -0.80
C GLN A 124 -15.38 -13.98 0.68
N TYR A 125 -15.29 -12.91 1.47
CA TYR A 125 -15.48 -12.95 2.92
C TYR A 125 -16.55 -11.99 3.46
N LEU A 126 -17.08 -11.07 2.64
CA LEU A 126 -18.20 -10.21 3.00
C LEU A 126 -19.51 -10.72 2.41
N THR A 127 -20.61 -10.50 3.14
CA THR A 127 -21.97 -10.73 2.66
C THR A 127 -22.35 -9.72 1.57
N GLY A 128 -23.38 -10.04 0.77
CA GLY A 128 -23.91 -9.12 -0.25
C GLY A 128 -24.33 -7.76 0.33
N GLY A 129 -24.95 -7.75 1.52
CA GLY A 129 -25.32 -6.52 2.21
C GLY A 129 -24.11 -5.67 2.61
N GLN A 130 -23.05 -6.29 3.13
CA GLN A 130 -21.80 -5.60 3.44
C GLN A 130 -21.13 -5.02 2.18
N LEU A 131 -21.13 -5.75 1.06
CA LEU A 131 -20.62 -5.24 -0.21
C LEU A 131 -21.43 -4.04 -0.70
N ALA A 132 -22.77 -4.11 -0.60
CA ALA A 132 -23.65 -3.01 -0.96
C ALA A 132 -23.38 -1.77 -0.10
N ILE A 133 -23.16 -1.93 1.21
CA ILE A 133 -22.79 -0.82 2.11
C ILE A 133 -21.44 -0.21 1.69
N LYS A 134 -20.42 -1.02 1.39
CA LYS A 134 -19.13 -0.50 0.90
C LYS A 134 -19.29 0.31 -0.38
N ALA A 135 -20.04 -0.23 -1.34
CA ALA A 135 -20.32 0.43 -2.61
C ALA A 135 -21.09 1.75 -2.39
N ALA A 136 -22.13 1.75 -1.57
CA ALA A 136 -22.91 2.94 -1.25
C ALA A 136 -22.04 4.04 -0.59
N LEU A 137 -21.15 3.67 0.34
CA LEU A 137 -20.26 4.61 1.00
C LEU A 137 -19.21 5.20 0.05
N ALA A 138 -18.66 4.42 -0.88
CA ALA A 138 -17.67 4.94 -1.83
C ALA A 138 -18.33 5.73 -2.97
N LEU A 139 -19.35 5.17 -3.62
CA LEU A 139 -20.03 5.76 -4.78
C LEU A 139 -20.94 6.95 -4.41
N GLY A 140 -21.51 6.95 -3.22
CA GLY A 140 -22.37 8.02 -2.71
C GLY A 140 -21.60 9.11 -1.97
N SER A 141 -20.27 9.00 -1.85
CA SER A 141 -19.44 10.03 -1.23
C SER A 141 -19.22 11.22 -2.19
N PRO A 142 -18.82 12.40 -1.67
CA PRO A 142 -18.47 13.54 -2.52
C PRO A 142 -17.12 13.38 -3.26
N TYR A 143 -16.44 12.25 -3.07
CA TYR A 143 -15.13 11.94 -3.65
C TYR A 143 -15.27 11.37 -5.06
N THR A 144 -14.18 11.38 -5.83
CA THR A 144 -14.15 10.74 -7.15
C THR A 144 -14.13 9.21 -6.95
N ALA A 145 -15.22 8.54 -7.32
CA ALA A 145 -15.30 7.09 -7.21
C ALA A 145 -14.37 6.38 -8.20
N MET A 146 -13.71 5.31 -7.74
CA MET A 146 -12.96 4.38 -8.57
C MET A 146 -13.39 2.95 -8.27
N LEU A 147 -13.69 2.18 -9.31
CA LEU A 147 -14.05 0.77 -9.22
C LEU A 147 -12.90 -0.11 -9.69
N PHE A 148 -12.71 -1.24 -9.01
CA PHE A 148 -11.79 -2.27 -9.49
C PHE A 148 -12.51 -3.28 -10.37
N MET A 149 -11.86 -3.73 -11.45
CA MET A 149 -12.49 -4.61 -12.44
C MET A 149 -13.13 -5.85 -11.79
N GLY A 150 -14.43 -6.01 -12.01
CA GLY A 150 -15.26 -7.10 -11.52
C GLY A 150 -15.90 -6.87 -10.17
N GLU A 151 -15.67 -5.73 -9.52
CA GLU A 151 -16.39 -5.34 -8.31
C GLU A 151 -17.89 -5.17 -8.56
N GLU A 152 -18.26 -4.60 -9.71
CA GLU A 152 -19.62 -4.22 -10.09
C GLU A 152 -20.60 -5.41 -10.22
N TRP A 153 -20.10 -6.62 -10.43
CA TRP A 153 -20.88 -7.86 -10.44
C TRP A 153 -20.43 -8.86 -9.35
N GLY A 154 -19.68 -8.39 -8.36
CA GLY A 154 -19.28 -9.21 -7.20
C GLY A 154 -18.32 -10.35 -7.54
N ARG A 155 -17.40 -10.17 -8.49
CA ARG A 155 -16.41 -11.17 -8.90
C ARG A 155 -15.70 -11.74 -7.68
N ARG A 156 -15.72 -13.07 -7.56
CA ARG A 156 -15.10 -13.81 -6.45
C ARG A 156 -13.71 -14.35 -6.75
N HIS A 157 -13.24 -14.35 -7.99
CA HIS A 157 -11.91 -14.86 -8.32
C HIS A 157 -10.79 -14.00 -7.68
N PRO A 158 -9.76 -14.62 -7.06
CA PRO A 158 -8.62 -13.89 -6.49
C PRO A 158 -7.91 -13.00 -7.51
N SER A 159 -7.18 -12.00 -7.03
CA SER A 159 -6.27 -11.21 -7.86
C SER A 159 -4.92 -11.10 -7.14
N SER A 160 -4.16 -12.20 -7.15
CA SER A 160 -2.84 -12.29 -6.52
C SER A 160 -1.76 -11.63 -7.38
N SER A 161 -0.77 -11.00 -6.73
CA SER A 161 0.46 -10.55 -7.38
C SER A 161 1.18 -11.74 -8.02
N SER A 162 1.20 -11.79 -9.35
CA SER A 162 1.90 -12.82 -10.13
C SER A 162 3.16 -12.19 -10.74
N ALA A 163 4.30 -12.40 -10.09
CA ALA A 163 5.59 -12.12 -10.71
C ALA A 163 5.99 -13.35 -11.53
N ARG A 164 5.79 -13.31 -12.85
CA ARG A 164 6.40 -14.28 -13.76
C ARG A 164 7.87 -13.88 -13.93
N ILE A 165 8.75 -14.40 -13.07
CA ILE A 165 10.19 -14.29 -13.25
C ILE A 165 10.60 -15.39 -14.23
N PRO A 166 10.92 -15.09 -15.50
CA PRO A 166 11.49 -16.11 -16.38
C PRO A 166 12.82 -16.56 -15.79
N ASN A 167 12.98 -17.88 -15.61
CA ASN A 167 14.26 -18.48 -15.26
C ASN A 167 15.21 -18.30 -16.46
N ARG A 168 15.93 -17.16 -16.49
CA ARG A 168 17.01 -16.95 -17.44
C ARG A 168 18.21 -17.69 -16.85
N SER A 169 18.47 -18.88 -17.36
CA SER A 169 19.74 -19.56 -17.14
C SER A 169 20.84 -18.63 -17.66
N TRP A 170 21.56 -18.01 -16.74
CA TRP A 170 22.79 -17.31 -17.08
C TRP A 170 23.79 -18.37 -17.54
N PRO A 171 24.41 -18.26 -18.74
CA PRO A 171 25.54 -19.10 -19.06
C PRO A 171 26.59 -18.85 -17.98
N GLY A 172 27.00 -19.92 -17.30
CA GLY A 172 28.01 -19.85 -16.26
C GLY A 172 29.26 -19.14 -16.79
N PRO A 173 30.06 -18.51 -15.90
CA PRO A 173 31.27 -17.83 -16.31
C PRO A 173 32.16 -18.80 -17.13
N PRO A 174 32.84 -18.32 -18.18
CA PRO A 174 33.71 -19.17 -18.99
C PRO A 174 34.72 -19.88 -18.08
N ARG A 175 34.85 -21.20 -18.28
CA ARG A 175 35.86 -22.01 -17.59
C ARG A 175 37.21 -21.33 -17.84
N ARG A 176 37.93 -20.97 -16.77
CA ARG A 176 39.33 -20.58 -16.89
C ARG A 176 40.09 -21.83 -17.29
N ASP A 177 40.57 -21.86 -18.51
CA ASP A 177 41.55 -22.85 -18.93
C ASP A 177 42.79 -22.68 -18.04
N ALA A 178 43.13 -23.76 -17.33
CA ALA A 178 44.31 -23.79 -16.49
C ALA A 178 45.55 -23.76 -17.40
N SER A 179 46.22 -22.60 -17.45
CA SER A 179 47.56 -22.50 -18.01
C SER A 179 48.54 -23.21 -17.07
N PRO A 180 49.38 -24.14 -17.57
CA PRO A 180 50.31 -24.88 -16.75
C PRO A 180 51.58 -24.04 -16.56
N ASN A 181 51.68 -23.28 -15.47
CA ASN A 181 52.98 -22.90 -14.93
C ASN A 181 52.93 -22.45 -13.46
N SER A 182 53.47 -23.35 -12.63
CA SER A 182 54.28 -23.08 -11.42
C SER A 182 53.57 -22.85 -10.07
N PRO A 183 54.23 -23.16 -8.94
CA PRO A 183 54.78 -24.47 -8.54
C PRO A 183 54.23 -24.95 -7.17
N SER A 184 54.37 -26.24 -6.89
CA SER A 184 53.91 -26.88 -5.66
C SER A 184 54.64 -26.36 -4.42
N THR A 185 53.90 -26.04 -3.37
CA THR A 185 54.42 -26.00 -1.99
C THR A 185 53.58 -26.93 -1.13
N ALA A 186 54.26 -27.94 -0.58
CA ALA A 186 53.69 -28.99 0.23
C ALA A 186 53.43 -28.52 1.68
N GLY A 187 52.27 -28.92 2.20
CA GLY A 187 52.09 -29.48 3.54
C GLY A 187 52.16 -28.56 4.77
N MET A 188 51.00 -28.34 5.41
CA MET A 188 50.78 -28.61 6.84
C MET A 188 49.26 -28.72 7.15
N PRO A 189 48.84 -29.57 8.10
CA PRO A 189 47.47 -30.06 8.22
C PRO A 189 46.51 -29.17 9.04
N ALA A 190 45.22 -29.36 8.76
CA ALA A 190 44.08 -28.64 9.31
C ALA A 190 43.91 -28.81 10.83
N ARG A 191 43.67 -27.69 11.53
CA ARG A 191 43.19 -27.67 12.93
C ARG A 191 41.66 -27.74 12.96
N SER A 192 41.15 -28.72 13.71
CA SER A 192 39.75 -28.87 14.10
C SER A 192 39.30 -27.73 15.03
N PRO A 193 38.08 -27.17 14.90
CA PRO A 193 37.52 -26.28 15.93
C PRO A 193 36.82 -27.10 17.03
N THR A 194 37.25 -26.91 18.27
CA THR A 194 36.58 -27.37 19.49
C THR A 194 35.30 -26.57 19.77
N PRO A 195 34.25 -27.17 20.37
CA PRO A 195 33.01 -26.48 20.71
C PRO A 195 33.16 -25.69 22.02
N LYS A 196 32.80 -24.40 22.02
CA LYS A 196 32.75 -23.58 23.24
C LYS A 196 31.40 -23.74 23.95
N THR A 197 31.53 -24.06 25.23
CA THR A 197 30.55 -24.41 26.25
C THR A 197 29.53 -23.31 26.55
N ARG A 198 28.27 -23.72 26.72
CA ARG A 198 27.11 -22.92 27.14
C ARG A 198 27.19 -22.64 28.64
N ARG A 199 27.37 -21.37 29.06
CA ARG A 199 27.23 -20.96 30.47
C ARG A 199 25.78 -20.60 30.77
N ARG A 200 25.19 -21.32 31.74
CA ARG A 200 23.93 -20.97 32.42
C ARG A 200 24.17 -19.76 33.32
N PHE A 201 23.22 -18.82 33.33
CA PHE A 201 23.08 -17.81 34.37
C PHE A 201 21.90 -18.21 35.26
N SER A 202 22.15 -18.29 36.57
CA SER A 202 21.16 -18.35 37.64
C SER A 202 20.99 -16.94 38.22
N ALA A 203 19.75 -16.53 38.50
CA ALA A 203 19.42 -15.28 39.18
C ALA A 203 19.46 -15.46 40.72
N PRO A 204 19.71 -14.39 41.51
CA PRO A 204 19.52 -14.43 42.95
C PRO A 204 18.16 -13.85 43.38
N SER A 205 17.70 -14.46 44.49
CA SER A 205 16.62 -14.23 45.46
C SER A 205 15.68 -13.03 45.34
#